data_AF-A0A1V1NVY1-F1
#
_entry.id   AF-A0A1V1NVY1-F1
#
_cell.length_a   1.000
_cell.length_b   1.000
_cell.length_c   1.000
_cell.angle_alpha   90.00
_cell.angle_beta   90.00
_cell.angle_gamma   90.00
#
_symmetry.space_group_name_H-M   'P 1'
#
loop_
_entity.id
_entity.type
_entity.pdbx_description
1 polymer ?
#
loop_
_entity_poly.entity_id
_entity_poly.type
_entity_poly.pdbx_seq_one_letter_code
_entity_poly.pdbx_strand_id
1 'polypeptide(L)'
;MRKEFPIALKVAQHENLDEIAGWIHDVGNRYHNDSADNLWDMVIDAPRYIVEDSEDKVLHMIDEFQYINRYIFKDQNCEKRIDDLAGSYLHTCEYKNAPFLVSGSWVGWLMDDPSKQLPGRFRKYPMENLPENESVETIFKYSKIFKIPVTEKSAFLMAQLTEGNPFYIDGLFSSKDRNKDFTTKQGILKTLEFETLSLDGSINNTWMEYLEVAFDKINDVYAKQMVVFLSKNRERRVGHSEIKEKLGLHMTDPELEKAKGSISI
;
A
#
# COMPACT_ATOMS: atom_id res chain seq x y z
N MET A 1 -10.12 8.96 -21.39
CA MET A 1 -9.33 10.21 -21.44
C MET A 1 -10.02 11.41 -22.09
N ARG A 2 -10.37 11.49 -23.40
CA ARG A 2 -10.94 12.75 -23.99
C ARG A 2 -12.24 13.28 -23.37
N LYS A 3 -13.01 12.45 -22.68
CA LYS A 3 -14.28 12.87 -22.04
C LYS A 3 -14.08 13.43 -20.63
N GLU A 4 -12.90 13.32 -20.04
CA GLU A 4 -12.71 13.58 -18.61
C GLU A 4 -12.43 15.06 -18.30
N PHE A 5 -11.62 15.78 -19.09
CA PHE A 5 -11.34 17.21 -18.82
C PHE A 5 -12.59 18.10 -18.83
N PRO A 6 -13.51 18.02 -19.82
CA PRO A 6 -14.72 18.84 -19.81
C PRO A 6 -15.66 18.49 -18.65
N ILE A 7 -15.69 17.22 -18.20
CA ILE A 7 -16.47 16.79 -17.04
C ILE A 7 -15.85 17.35 -15.76
N ALA A 8 -14.54 17.18 -15.59
CA ALA A 8 -13.80 17.69 -14.42
C ALA A 8 -13.91 19.21 -14.30
N LEU A 9 -13.79 19.93 -15.43
CA LEU A 9 -13.96 21.39 -15.47
C LEU A 9 -15.36 21.80 -15.02
N LYS A 10 -16.40 21.11 -15.52
CA LYS A 10 -17.79 21.40 -15.15
C LYS A 10 -18.05 21.14 -13.66
N VAL A 11 -17.45 20.09 -13.09
CA VAL A 11 -17.54 19.80 -11.66
C VAL A 11 -16.84 20.89 -10.84
N ALA A 12 -15.61 21.25 -11.20
CA ALA A 12 -14.86 22.31 -10.51
C ALA A 12 -15.62 23.65 -10.51
N GLN A 13 -16.20 24.03 -11.66
CA GLN A 13 -17.03 25.24 -11.77
C GLN A 13 -18.32 25.15 -10.94
N HIS A 14 -18.97 23.98 -10.90
CA HIS A 14 -20.19 23.77 -10.09
C HIS A 14 -19.90 23.93 -8.59
N GLU A 15 -18.73 23.47 -8.14
CA GLU A 15 -18.29 23.57 -6.74
C GLU A 15 -17.61 24.92 -6.41
N ASN A 16 -17.57 25.88 -7.35
CA ASN A 16 -16.89 27.18 -7.23
C ASN A 16 -15.38 27.07 -6.92
N LEU A 17 -14.71 26.09 -7.53
CA LEU A 17 -13.27 25.86 -7.43
C LEU A 17 -12.55 26.51 -8.62
N ASP A 18 -12.61 27.84 -8.72
CA ASP A 18 -12.17 28.58 -9.91
C ASP A 18 -10.68 28.39 -10.24
N GLU A 19 -9.81 28.34 -9.22
CA GLU A 19 -8.38 28.09 -9.39
C GLU A 19 -8.12 26.70 -9.98
N ILE A 20 -8.81 25.68 -9.46
CA ILE A 20 -8.71 24.30 -9.95
C ILE A 20 -9.28 24.21 -11.38
N ALA A 21 -10.39 24.89 -11.65
CA ALA A 21 -10.98 24.96 -12.99
C ALA A 21 -10.00 25.56 -14.01
N GLY A 22 -9.27 26.62 -13.64
CA GLY A 22 -8.21 27.20 -14.47
C GLY A 22 -7.11 26.19 -14.79
N TRP A 23 -6.60 25.49 -13.78
CA TRP A 23 -5.60 24.44 -13.96
C TRP A 23 -6.08 23.28 -14.86
N ILE A 24 -7.30 22.79 -14.66
CA ILE A 24 -7.89 21.72 -15.49
C ILE A 24 -7.97 22.16 -16.96
N HIS A 25 -8.38 23.40 -17.21
CA HIS A 25 -8.47 23.96 -18.55
C HIS A 25 -7.08 24.03 -19.21
N ASP A 26 -6.07 24.53 -18.49
CA ASP A 26 -4.73 24.73 -19.05
C ASP A 26 -4.02 23.40 -19.32
N VAL A 27 -4.14 22.42 -18.43
CA VAL A 27 -3.65 21.05 -18.67
C VAL A 27 -4.36 20.45 -19.89
N GLY A 28 -5.69 20.61 -19.99
CA GLY A 28 -6.48 20.11 -21.11
C GLY A 28 -6.04 20.67 -22.47
N ASN A 29 -5.68 21.95 -22.53
CA ASN A 29 -5.19 22.61 -23.74
C ASN A 29 -3.79 22.15 -24.15
N ARG A 30 -2.94 21.84 -23.17
CA ARG A 30 -1.55 21.39 -23.38
C ARG A 30 -1.44 19.91 -23.67
N TYR A 31 -2.42 19.10 -23.25
CA TYR A 31 -2.38 17.64 -23.31
C TYR A 31 -1.98 17.03 -24.67
N HIS A 32 -2.33 17.70 -25.78
CA HIS A 32 -2.01 17.22 -27.13
C HIS A 32 -0.75 17.84 -27.75
N ASN A 33 -0.24 18.93 -27.18
CA ASN A 33 0.78 19.77 -27.80
C ASN A 33 2.10 19.82 -27.00
N ASP A 34 2.05 19.52 -25.70
CA ASP A 34 3.21 19.46 -24.82
C ASP A 34 3.79 18.04 -24.71
N SER A 35 5.06 17.96 -24.30
CA SER A 35 5.68 16.69 -23.93
C SER A 35 5.04 16.11 -22.67
N ALA A 36 5.11 14.79 -22.52
CA ALA A 36 4.66 14.11 -21.30
C ALA A 36 5.38 14.65 -20.05
N ASP A 37 6.66 14.99 -20.17
CA ASP A 37 7.47 15.55 -19.08
C ASP A 37 6.95 16.94 -18.65
N ASN A 38 6.63 17.83 -19.61
CA ASN A 38 6.07 19.15 -19.29
C ASN A 38 4.69 19.05 -18.64
N LEU A 39 3.84 18.14 -19.13
CA LEU A 39 2.53 17.89 -18.53
C LEU A 39 2.65 17.31 -17.13
N TRP A 40 3.64 16.44 -16.90
CA TRP A 40 3.93 15.88 -15.60
C TRP A 40 4.36 16.97 -14.61
N ASP A 41 5.36 17.78 -14.95
CA ASP A 41 5.85 18.88 -14.11
C ASP A 41 4.72 19.88 -13.77
N MET A 42 3.88 20.18 -14.77
CA MET A 42 2.71 21.03 -14.59
C MET A 42 1.72 20.45 -13.55
N VAL A 43 1.46 19.15 -13.59
CA VAL A 43 0.50 18.49 -12.70
C VAL A 43 1.05 18.31 -11.29
N ILE A 44 2.33 17.96 -11.13
CA ILE A 44 2.92 17.77 -9.79
C ILE A 44 3.03 19.09 -9.01
N ASP A 45 3.29 20.20 -9.71
CA ASP A 45 3.41 21.52 -9.09
C ASP A 45 2.06 22.22 -8.92
N ALA A 46 1.01 21.79 -9.63
CA ALA A 46 -0.30 22.45 -9.62
C ALA A 46 -0.83 22.72 -8.20
N PRO A 47 -0.78 21.77 -7.25
CA PRO A 47 -1.25 22.04 -5.89
C PRO A 47 -0.52 23.18 -5.17
N ARG A 48 0.79 23.36 -5.41
CA ARG A 48 1.55 24.49 -4.85
C ARG A 48 1.02 25.79 -5.42
N TYR A 49 0.85 25.85 -6.74
CA TYR A 49 0.42 27.07 -7.42
C TYR A 49 -1.05 27.43 -7.14
N ILE A 50 -1.92 26.43 -6.98
CA ILE A 50 -3.31 26.64 -6.58
C ILE A 50 -3.36 27.45 -5.29
N VAL A 51 -2.53 27.13 -4.28
CA VAL A 51 -2.55 27.83 -2.98
C VAL A 51 -1.41 28.84 -2.79
N GLU A 52 -0.78 29.34 -3.85
CA GLU A 52 0.37 30.24 -3.73
C GLU A 52 -0.02 31.60 -3.14
N ASP A 53 -1.15 32.16 -3.57
CA ASP A 53 -1.67 33.47 -3.15
C ASP A 53 -2.82 33.37 -2.13
N SER A 54 -3.10 32.17 -1.61
CA SER A 54 -4.18 31.90 -0.65
C SER A 54 -3.65 31.57 0.74
N GLU A 55 -4.47 31.77 1.78
CA GLU A 55 -4.18 31.21 3.10
C GLU A 55 -4.43 29.70 3.17
N ASP A 56 -5.12 29.15 2.18
CA ASP A 56 -5.51 27.75 2.09
C ASP A 56 -4.29 26.82 1.96
N LYS A 57 -4.54 25.54 2.16
CA LYS A 57 -3.53 24.48 2.14
C LYS A 57 -4.08 23.29 1.35
N VAL A 58 -3.25 22.71 0.50
CA VAL A 58 -3.60 21.48 -0.23
C VAL A 58 -2.78 20.32 0.31
N LEU A 59 -3.45 19.28 0.81
CA LEU A 59 -2.78 18.05 1.22
C LEU A 59 -2.70 17.07 0.06
N HIS A 60 -1.50 16.66 -0.32
CA HIS A 60 -1.29 15.62 -1.32
C HIS A 60 -1.35 14.27 -0.64
N MET A 61 -2.42 13.51 -0.89
CA MET A 61 -2.57 12.15 -0.40
C MET A 61 -2.26 11.17 -1.52
N ILE A 62 -1.15 10.43 -1.41
CA ILE A 62 -0.79 9.39 -2.37
C ILE A 62 -0.75 8.06 -1.65
N ASP A 63 -1.68 7.19 -2.01
CA ASP A 63 -1.73 5.84 -1.49
C ASP A 63 -0.78 4.91 -2.25
N GLU A 64 -0.30 3.88 -1.55
CA GLU A 64 0.63 2.88 -2.08
C GLU A 64 1.82 3.49 -2.86
N PHE A 65 2.42 4.55 -2.31
CA PHE A 65 3.46 5.37 -2.95
C PHE A 65 4.68 4.57 -3.43
N GLN A 66 4.94 3.41 -2.84
CA GLN A 66 5.97 2.48 -3.28
C GLN A 66 5.81 1.98 -4.73
N TYR A 67 4.60 2.05 -5.30
CA TYR A 67 4.36 1.61 -6.69
C TYR A 67 4.50 2.73 -7.72
N ILE A 68 4.80 3.95 -7.31
CA ILE A 68 4.81 5.12 -8.22
C ILE A 68 5.76 4.95 -9.41
N ASN A 69 6.88 4.24 -9.23
CA ASN A 69 7.85 3.94 -10.30
C ASN A 69 7.56 2.63 -11.05
N ARG A 70 6.52 1.87 -10.67
CA ARG A 70 6.34 0.48 -11.13
C ARG A 70 5.51 0.35 -12.39
N TYR A 71 4.45 1.16 -12.53
CA TYR A 71 3.40 0.94 -13.54
C TYR A 71 3.23 2.11 -14.52
N ILE A 72 4.19 3.03 -14.57
CA ILE A 72 4.14 4.21 -15.44
C ILE A 72 5.19 4.07 -16.54
N PHE A 73 4.75 4.20 -17.80
CA PHE A 73 5.54 3.95 -19.00
C PHE A 73 5.43 5.14 -19.96
N LYS A 74 6.51 5.42 -20.69
CA LYS A 74 6.57 6.49 -21.70
C LYS A 74 5.87 6.12 -23.01
N ASP A 75 5.61 4.85 -23.23
CA ASP A 75 5.04 4.30 -24.47
C ASP A 75 3.79 3.46 -24.21
N GLN A 76 2.96 3.34 -25.24
CA GLN A 76 1.69 2.61 -25.17
C GLN A 76 1.85 1.08 -25.09
N ASN A 77 3.02 0.55 -25.47
CA ASN A 77 3.30 -0.89 -25.41
C ASN A 77 3.83 -1.32 -24.03
N CYS A 78 4.00 -0.37 -23.10
CA CYS A 78 4.54 -0.59 -21.75
C CYS A 78 5.95 -1.19 -21.75
N GLU A 79 6.82 -0.75 -22.68
CA GLU A 79 8.20 -1.25 -22.78
C GLU A 79 9.22 -0.33 -22.09
N LYS A 80 8.95 0.98 -22.03
CA LYS A 80 9.84 2.02 -21.52
C LYS A 80 9.30 2.56 -20.20
N ARG A 81 9.55 1.83 -19.12
CA ARG A 81 9.15 2.23 -17.77
C ARG A 81 9.87 3.51 -17.33
N ILE A 82 9.17 4.38 -16.61
CA ILE A 82 9.74 5.53 -15.90
C ILE A 82 10.13 5.06 -14.50
N ASP A 83 11.41 5.06 -14.20
CA ASP A 83 11.95 4.55 -12.93
C ASP A 83 12.37 5.65 -11.95
N ASP A 84 12.29 6.92 -12.34
CA ASP A 84 12.69 8.11 -11.58
C ASP A 84 11.52 9.03 -11.20
N LEU A 85 10.27 8.56 -11.35
CA LEU A 85 9.08 9.37 -11.14
C LEU A 85 8.95 9.88 -9.71
N ALA A 86 9.29 9.07 -8.70
CA ALA A 86 9.31 9.53 -7.31
C ALA A 86 10.29 10.70 -7.11
N GLY A 87 11.42 10.71 -7.84
CA GLY A 87 12.40 11.80 -7.81
C GLY A 87 11.83 13.17 -8.22
N SER A 88 10.81 13.20 -9.09
CA SER A 88 10.17 14.46 -9.50
C SER A 88 9.51 15.22 -8.34
N TYR A 89 9.14 14.51 -7.27
CA TYR A 89 8.53 15.11 -6.08
C TYR A 89 9.54 15.77 -5.13
N LEU A 90 10.83 15.78 -5.46
CA LEU A 90 11.88 16.32 -4.59
C LEU A 90 11.63 17.78 -4.22
N HIS A 91 11.22 18.60 -5.18
CA HIS A 91 10.91 20.00 -4.95
C HIS A 91 9.55 20.21 -4.27
N THR A 92 8.54 19.41 -4.66
CA THR A 92 7.17 19.56 -4.15
C THR A 92 7.03 19.16 -2.69
N CYS A 93 7.80 18.16 -2.24
CA CYS A 93 7.70 17.63 -0.88
C CYS A 93 8.17 18.61 0.22
N GLU A 94 8.86 19.70 -0.15
CA GLU A 94 9.38 20.70 0.79
C GLU A 94 8.40 21.85 1.07
N TYR A 95 7.32 21.98 0.28
CA TYR A 95 6.37 23.07 0.41
C TYR A 95 5.45 22.90 1.62
N LYS A 96 5.45 23.90 2.51
CA LYS A 96 4.60 23.89 3.72
C LYS A 96 3.13 24.16 3.43
N ASN A 97 2.83 24.83 2.32
CA ASN A 97 1.47 25.12 1.89
C ASN A 97 0.82 23.95 1.12
N ALA A 98 1.65 23.02 0.63
CA ALA A 98 1.22 21.86 -0.12
C ALA A 98 1.92 20.56 0.36
N PRO A 99 1.72 20.13 1.63
CA PRO A 99 2.43 19.00 2.19
C PRO A 99 1.98 17.66 1.60
N PHE A 100 2.85 16.65 1.71
CA PHE A 100 2.58 15.27 1.30
C PHE A 100 2.23 14.38 2.50
N LEU A 101 1.19 13.59 2.33
CA LEU A 101 0.86 12.44 3.16
C LEU A 101 0.84 11.21 2.26
N VAL A 102 1.84 10.34 2.43
CA VAL A 102 1.97 9.13 1.63
C VAL A 102 1.76 7.90 2.51
N SER A 103 1.06 6.91 1.97
CA SER A 103 0.95 5.57 2.56
C SER A 103 1.67 4.55 1.70
N GLY A 104 1.97 3.41 2.31
CA GLY A 104 2.55 2.28 1.61
C GLY A 104 2.69 1.08 2.50
N SER A 105 2.45 -0.10 1.94
CA SER A 105 2.68 -1.35 2.65
C SER A 105 4.17 -1.48 2.97
N TRP A 106 4.48 -1.87 4.23
CA TRP A 106 5.84 -2.09 4.69
C TRP A 106 6.35 -3.43 4.17
N VAL A 107 6.47 -3.52 2.86
CA VAL A 107 7.25 -4.55 2.21
C VAL A 107 8.59 -3.89 1.92
N GLY A 108 9.61 -4.16 2.74
CA GLY A 108 10.83 -3.35 2.79
C GLY A 108 11.56 -3.18 1.44
N TRP A 109 11.40 -4.12 0.49
CA TRP A 109 11.92 -3.98 -0.88
C TRP A 109 11.14 -3.01 -1.78
N LEU A 110 9.87 -2.80 -1.49
CA LEU A 110 9.02 -1.85 -2.20
C LEU A 110 9.35 -0.40 -1.76
N MET A 111 9.66 -0.22 -0.48
CA MET A 111 10.07 1.07 0.08
C MET A 111 11.50 1.49 -0.30
N ASP A 112 12.27 0.59 -0.90
CA ASP A 112 13.67 0.79 -1.27
C ASP A 112 13.82 1.79 -2.44
N ASP A 113 12.85 1.83 -3.36
CA ASP A 113 12.88 2.75 -4.52
C ASP A 113 12.54 4.21 -4.11
N PRO A 114 11.44 4.49 -3.38
CA PRO A 114 11.13 5.86 -2.97
C PRO A 114 12.14 6.44 -1.97
N SER A 115 12.68 5.62 -1.06
CA SER A 115 13.63 6.09 -0.04
C SER A 115 15.01 6.44 -0.59
N LYS A 116 15.41 5.83 -1.73
CA LYS A 116 16.63 6.20 -2.48
C LYS A 116 16.47 7.53 -3.21
N GLN A 117 15.28 7.80 -3.76
CA GLN A 117 15.02 9.01 -4.56
C GLN A 117 14.66 10.22 -3.71
N LEU A 118 14.03 10.03 -2.54
CA LEU A 118 13.61 11.10 -1.63
C LEU A 118 14.20 10.92 -0.21
N PRO A 119 15.54 10.89 -0.06
CA PRO A 119 16.18 10.63 1.22
C PRO A 119 15.92 11.75 2.24
N GLY A 120 15.43 11.37 3.42
CA GLY A 120 15.22 12.28 4.54
C GLY A 120 14.08 13.30 4.38
N ARG A 121 13.25 13.16 3.33
CA ARG A 121 12.13 14.08 3.07
C ARG A 121 10.82 13.69 3.75
N PHE A 122 10.64 12.41 4.05
CA PHE A 122 9.45 11.94 4.77
C PHE A 122 9.74 11.66 6.24
N ARG A 123 8.84 12.12 7.10
CA ARG A 123 8.70 11.61 8.47
C ARG A 123 7.91 10.31 8.39
N LYS A 124 8.50 9.22 8.90
CA LYS A 124 7.90 7.89 8.87
C LYS A 124 7.09 7.67 10.14
N TYR A 125 5.83 7.29 9.96
CA TYR A 125 4.93 6.88 11.04
C TYR A 125 4.56 5.41 10.82
N PRO A 126 5.34 4.45 11.35
CA PRO A 126 4.98 3.05 11.23
C PRO A 126 3.65 2.81 11.96
N MET A 127 2.71 2.16 11.28
CA MET A 127 1.47 1.70 11.90
C MET A 127 1.68 0.27 12.38
N GLU A 128 1.63 0.07 13.69
CA GLU A 128 1.67 -1.25 14.32
C GLU A 128 0.26 -1.86 14.38
N ASN A 129 0.19 -3.14 14.74
CA ASN A 129 -1.10 -3.76 15.07
C ASN A 129 -1.76 -3.03 16.25
N LEU A 130 -3.09 -3.08 16.32
CA LEU A 130 -3.84 -2.47 17.41
C LEU A 130 -3.49 -3.15 18.74
N PRO A 131 -3.33 -2.37 19.83
CA PRO A 131 -3.29 -2.91 21.18
C PRO A 131 -4.51 -3.81 21.48
N GLU A 132 -4.38 -4.77 22.40
CA GLU A 132 -5.46 -5.73 22.69
C GLU A 132 -6.79 -5.04 23.06
N ASN A 133 -6.74 -3.98 23.87
CA ASN A 133 -7.92 -3.20 24.25
C ASN A 133 -8.61 -2.53 23.05
N GLU A 134 -7.83 -1.94 22.13
CA GLU A 134 -8.37 -1.31 20.92
C GLU A 134 -8.88 -2.35 19.91
N SER A 135 -8.23 -3.50 19.85
CA SER A 135 -8.65 -4.66 19.05
C SER A 135 -10.01 -5.18 19.51
N VAL A 136 -10.17 -5.40 20.82
CA VAL A 136 -11.43 -5.84 21.44
C VAL A 136 -12.53 -4.81 21.19
N GLU A 137 -12.25 -3.51 21.36
CA GLU A 137 -13.22 -2.45 21.06
C GLU A 137 -13.62 -2.46 19.58
N THR A 138 -12.65 -2.62 18.67
CA THR A 138 -12.88 -2.70 17.22
C THR A 138 -13.78 -3.88 16.88
N ILE A 139 -13.52 -5.05 17.46
CA ILE A 139 -14.35 -6.26 17.29
C ILE A 139 -15.78 -6.02 17.75
N PHE A 140 -15.99 -5.34 18.89
CA PHE A 140 -17.34 -5.00 19.35
C PHE A 140 -18.04 -3.97 18.45
N LYS A 141 -17.30 -2.99 17.90
CA LYS A 141 -17.84 -2.05 16.91
C LYS A 141 -18.26 -2.78 15.64
N TYR A 142 -17.42 -3.68 15.15
CA TYR A 142 -17.70 -4.47 13.94
C TYR A 142 -18.87 -5.42 14.17
N SER A 143 -18.96 -6.05 15.34
CA SER A 143 -20.12 -6.85 15.74
C SER A 143 -21.44 -6.08 15.57
N LYS A 144 -21.47 -4.79 15.96
CA LYS A 144 -22.64 -3.93 15.78
C LYS A 144 -22.90 -3.57 14.31
N ILE A 145 -21.86 -3.22 13.55
CA ILE A 145 -21.95 -2.82 12.14
C ILE A 145 -22.45 -3.99 11.28
N PHE A 146 -21.81 -5.15 11.40
CA PHE A 146 -22.11 -6.35 10.62
C PHE A 146 -23.28 -7.16 11.20
N LYS A 147 -23.80 -6.78 12.37
CA LYS A 147 -24.87 -7.48 13.09
C LYS A 147 -24.55 -8.95 13.35
N ILE A 148 -23.28 -9.24 13.66
CA ILE A 148 -22.81 -10.59 14.02
C ILE A 148 -22.59 -10.61 15.54
N PRO A 149 -23.31 -11.45 16.30
CA PRO A 149 -23.15 -11.51 17.75
C PRO A 149 -21.75 -11.97 18.16
N VAL A 150 -21.15 -11.26 19.12
CA VAL A 150 -19.84 -11.58 19.71
C VAL A 150 -19.98 -11.55 21.23
N THR A 151 -19.41 -12.54 21.91
CA THR A 151 -19.30 -12.53 23.38
C THR A 151 -17.99 -11.87 23.82
N GLU A 152 -17.90 -11.41 25.07
CA GLU A 152 -16.65 -10.86 25.61
C GLU A 152 -15.48 -11.82 25.47
N LYS A 153 -15.66 -13.09 25.85
CA LYS A 153 -14.63 -14.14 25.70
C LYS A 153 -14.22 -14.33 24.24
N SER A 154 -15.20 -14.29 23.33
CA SER A 154 -14.94 -14.40 21.90
C SER A 154 -14.15 -13.21 21.36
N ALA A 155 -14.45 -11.98 21.82
CA ALA A 155 -13.74 -10.78 21.38
C ALA A 155 -12.27 -10.82 21.78
N PHE A 156 -11.96 -11.23 23.02
CA PHE A 156 -10.58 -11.44 23.45
C PHE A 156 -9.88 -12.52 22.62
N LEU A 157 -10.54 -13.66 22.37
CA LEU A 157 -9.96 -14.72 21.54
C LEU A 157 -9.69 -14.23 20.11
N MET A 158 -10.61 -13.49 19.51
CA MET A 158 -10.44 -12.92 18.17
C MET A 158 -9.29 -11.92 18.13
N ALA A 159 -9.18 -11.02 19.12
CA ALA A 159 -8.07 -10.07 19.22
C ALA A 159 -6.71 -10.79 19.29
N GLN A 160 -6.63 -11.88 20.05
CA GLN A 160 -5.42 -12.70 20.17
C GLN A 160 -5.10 -13.47 18.87
N LEU A 161 -6.10 -14.10 18.24
CA LEU A 161 -5.89 -14.85 16.99
C LEU A 161 -5.51 -13.96 15.81
N THR A 162 -6.00 -12.72 15.80
CA THR A 162 -5.67 -11.73 14.77
C THR A 162 -4.43 -10.92 15.12
N GLU A 163 -3.90 -11.08 16.34
CA GLU A 163 -2.76 -10.33 16.89
C GLU A 163 -2.97 -8.81 16.78
N GLY A 164 -4.22 -8.37 16.89
CA GLY A 164 -4.65 -6.98 16.75
C GLY A 164 -4.52 -6.40 15.34
N ASN A 165 -4.29 -7.22 14.33
CA ASN A 165 -4.19 -6.74 12.95
C ASN A 165 -5.58 -6.38 12.38
N PRO A 166 -5.81 -5.11 11.99
CA PRO A 166 -7.12 -4.67 11.48
C PRO A 166 -7.59 -5.41 10.23
N PHE A 167 -6.66 -5.81 9.35
CA PHE A 167 -6.98 -6.56 8.13
C PHE A 167 -7.53 -7.94 8.45
N TYR A 168 -6.96 -8.66 9.43
CA TYR A 168 -7.50 -9.96 9.83
C TYR A 168 -8.82 -9.83 10.60
N ILE A 169 -8.97 -8.80 11.43
CA ILE A 169 -10.23 -8.52 12.12
C ILE A 169 -11.33 -8.26 11.08
N ASP A 170 -11.08 -7.39 10.10
CA ASP A 170 -12.01 -7.14 9.01
C ASP A 170 -12.33 -8.42 8.23
N GLY A 171 -11.29 -9.16 7.79
CA GLY A 171 -11.45 -10.40 7.03
C GLY A 171 -12.36 -11.41 7.70
N LEU A 172 -12.35 -11.52 9.03
CA LEU A 172 -13.31 -12.37 9.76
C LEU A 172 -14.76 -11.86 9.60
N PHE A 173 -15.00 -10.56 9.79
CA PHE A 173 -16.36 -9.99 9.71
C PHE A 173 -16.88 -9.93 8.26
N SER A 174 -16.04 -9.53 7.31
CA SER A 174 -16.34 -9.42 5.89
C SER A 174 -16.29 -10.77 5.16
N SER A 175 -15.84 -11.84 5.83
CA SER A 175 -15.78 -13.21 5.31
C SER A 175 -17.07 -13.64 4.61
N LYS A 176 -16.91 -14.38 3.50
CA LYS A 176 -18.02 -14.95 2.73
C LYS A 176 -18.63 -16.21 3.37
N ASP A 177 -18.07 -16.73 4.47
CA ASP A 177 -18.72 -17.83 5.19
C ASP A 177 -20.11 -17.39 5.66
N ARG A 178 -21.14 -18.13 5.23
CA ARG A 178 -22.54 -17.83 5.58
C ARG A 178 -22.90 -18.29 6.99
N ASN A 179 -22.10 -19.17 7.59
CA ASN A 179 -22.37 -19.79 8.88
C ASN A 179 -21.42 -19.29 9.96
N LYS A 180 -21.12 -17.99 9.96
CA LYS A 180 -20.31 -17.31 10.98
C LYS A 180 -21.03 -17.33 12.32
N ASP A 181 -20.39 -17.94 13.31
CA ASP A 181 -20.82 -17.89 14.69
C ASP A 181 -19.66 -17.43 15.58
N PHE A 182 -19.63 -16.14 15.89
CA PHE A 182 -18.60 -15.58 16.78
C PHE A 182 -18.98 -15.63 18.26
N THR A 183 -20.07 -16.32 18.61
CA THR A 183 -20.38 -16.62 20.02
C THR A 183 -19.62 -17.82 20.55
N THR A 184 -19.09 -18.67 19.65
CA THR A 184 -18.36 -19.89 19.99
C THR A 184 -16.93 -19.88 19.46
N LYS A 185 -16.02 -20.55 20.17
CA LYS A 185 -14.63 -20.74 19.72
C LYS A 185 -14.57 -21.51 18.40
N GLN A 186 -15.39 -22.54 18.22
CA GLN A 186 -15.39 -23.30 16.97
C GLN A 186 -15.83 -22.46 15.77
N GLY A 187 -16.84 -21.61 15.91
CA GLY A 187 -17.28 -20.77 14.79
C GLY A 187 -16.24 -19.73 14.37
N ILE A 188 -15.49 -19.16 15.33
CA ILE A 188 -14.36 -18.27 15.05
C ILE A 188 -13.27 -19.03 14.26
N LEU A 189 -12.83 -20.18 14.77
CA LEU A 189 -11.76 -20.97 14.14
C LEU A 189 -12.16 -21.43 12.74
N LYS A 190 -13.40 -21.87 12.55
CA LYS A 190 -13.92 -22.29 11.25
C LYS A 190 -13.90 -21.13 10.24
N THR A 191 -14.29 -19.93 10.67
CA THR A 191 -14.28 -18.75 9.80
C THR A 191 -12.85 -18.36 9.44
N LEU A 192 -11.93 -18.40 10.41
CA LEU A 192 -10.52 -18.14 10.16
C LEU A 192 -9.91 -19.18 9.20
N GLU A 193 -10.24 -20.45 9.37
CA GLU A 193 -9.82 -21.54 8.48
C GLU A 193 -10.34 -21.32 7.06
N PHE A 194 -11.61 -20.93 6.90
CA PHE A 194 -12.16 -20.56 5.59
C PHE A 194 -11.39 -19.38 4.98
N GLU A 195 -11.18 -18.29 5.72
CA GLU A 195 -10.49 -17.11 5.19
C GLU A 195 -9.03 -17.38 4.82
N THR A 196 -8.35 -18.31 5.50
CA THR A 196 -6.92 -18.58 5.31
C THR A 196 -6.63 -19.73 4.35
N LEU A 197 -7.53 -20.72 4.23
CA LEU A 197 -7.29 -21.92 3.42
C LEU A 197 -8.19 -22.01 2.17
N SER A 198 -9.32 -21.31 2.13
CA SER A 198 -10.20 -21.32 0.97
C SER A 198 -9.72 -20.34 -0.10
N LEU A 199 -9.86 -20.72 -1.37
CA LEU A 199 -9.66 -19.82 -2.51
C LEU A 199 -10.67 -18.65 -2.51
N ASP A 200 -11.81 -18.82 -1.85
CA ASP A 200 -12.81 -17.75 -1.69
C ASP A 200 -12.52 -16.82 -0.50
N GLY A 201 -11.50 -17.15 0.31
CA GLY A 201 -11.07 -16.37 1.47
C GLY A 201 -10.32 -15.10 1.08
N SER A 202 -10.70 -13.98 1.67
CA SER A 202 -10.08 -12.67 1.38
C SER A 202 -8.63 -12.60 1.87
N ILE A 203 -8.37 -13.18 3.04
CA ILE A 203 -7.03 -13.26 3.65
C ILE A 203 -6.12 -14.11 2.76
N ASN A 204 -6.57 -15.30 2.35
CA ASN A 204 -5.81 -16.18 1.45
C ASN A 204 -5.47 -15.48 0.13
N ASN A 205 -6.46 -14.87 -0.53
CA ASN A 205 -6.25 -14.19 -1.81
C ASN A 205 -5.22 -13.07 -1.70
N THR A 206 -5.35 -12.22 -0.68
CA THR A 206 -4.39 -11.13 -0.44
C THR A 206 -2.99 -11.68 -0.20
N TRP A 207 -2.84 -12.74 0.60
CA TRP A 207 -1.55 -13.39 0.81
C TRP A 207 -0.98 -13.96 -0.50
N MET A 208 -1.81 -14.59 -1.32
CA MET A 208 -1.39 -15.13 -2.61
C MET A 208 -0.93 -14.03 -3.57
N GLU A 209 -1.63 -12.89 -3.64
CA GLU A 209 -1.20 -11.73 -4.43
C GLU A 209 0.17 -11.20 -3.97
N TYR A 210 0.38 -11.05 -2.66
CA TYR A 210 1.70 -10.65 -2.12
C TYR A 210 2.79 -11.68 -2.43
N LEU A 211 2.48 -12.97 -2.34
CA LEU A 211 3.40 -14.05 -2.65
C LEU A 211 3.77 -14.07 -4.13
N GLU A 212 2.81 -13.94 -5.04
CA GLU A 212 3.04 -13.87 -6.48
C GLU A 212 3.95 -12.70 -6.85
N VAL A 213 3.66 -11.51 -6.31
CA VAL A 213 4.48 -10.31 -6.53
C VAL A 213 5.91 -10.48 -5.98
N ALA A 214 6.08 -11.20 -4.87
CA ALA A 214 7.40 -11.53 -4.33
C ALA A 214 8.12 -12.60 -5.18
N PHE A 215 7.40 -13.58 -5.72
CA PHE A 215 7.97 -14.66 -6.54
C PHE A 215 8.42 -14.19 -7.91
N ASP A 216 7.70 -13.26 -8.55
CA ASP A 216 8.15 -12.64 -9.81
C ASP A 216 9.52 -11.93 -9.67
N LYS A 217 9.91 -11.55 -8.45
CA LYS A 217 11.17 -10.86 -8.16
C LYS A 217 12.29 -11.75 -7.63
N ILE A 218 11.97 -12.92 -7.09
CA ILE A 218 12.95 -13.85 -6.54
C ILE A 218 13.21 -14.94 -7.58
N ASN A 219 14.47 -15.22 -7.87
CA ASN A 219 14.84 -16.32 -8.74
C ASN A 219 14.23 -17.63 -8.19
N ASP A 220 13.34 -18.23 -9.00
CA ASP A 220 12.16 -19.06 -8.66
C ASP A 220 12.40 -20.26 -7.69
N VAL A 221 13.65 -20.67 -7.47
CA VAL A 221 13.99 -21.92 -6.77
C VAL A 221 13.84 -21.82 -5.24
N TYR A 222 14.09 -20.65 -4.63
CA TYR A 222 14.13 -20.51 -3.16
C TYR A 222 13.14 -19.48 -2.60
N ALA A 223 12.37 -18.84 -3.49
CA ALA A 223 11.47 -17.74 -3.20
C ALA A 223 10.47 -18.04 -2.08
N LYS A 224 9.76 -19.16 -2.22
CA LYS A 224 8.76 -19.64 -1.25
C LYS A 224 9.35 -19.83 0.14
N GLN A 225 10.54 -20.42 0.22
CA GLN A 225 11.17 -20.73 1.51
C GLN A 225 11.72 -19.47 2.17
N MET A 226 12.26 -18.53 1.39
CA MET A 226 12.74 -17.23 1.87
C MET A 226 11.61 -16.37 2.41
N VAL A 227 10.49 -16.24 1.68
CA VAL A 227 9.34 -15.45 2.13
C VAL A 227 8.73 -16.05 3.40
N VAL A 228 8.56 -17.37 3.46
CA VAL A 228 8.07 -18.04 4.68
C VAL A 228 9.02 -17.84 5.86
N PHE A 229 10.33 -17.94 5.63
CA PHE A 229 11.33 -17.75 6.69
C PHE A 229 11.37 -16.31 7.22
N LEU A 230 11.34 -15.32 6.33
CA LEU A 230 11.32 -13.92 6.71
C LEU A 230 10.00 -13.53 7.39
N SER A 231 8.86 -14.04 6.91
CA SER A 231 7.55 -13.82 7.55
C SER A 231 7.51 -14.35 8.98
N LYS A 232 8.14 -15.51 9.24
CA LYS A 232 8.27 -16.08 10.59
C LYS A 232 9.21 -15.30 11.51
N ASN A 233 10.02 -14.40 10.97
CA ASN A 233 11.00 -13.62 11.71
C ASN A 233 10.78 -12.11 11.54
N ARG A 234 9.56 -11.68 11.17
CA ARG A 234 9.22 -10.29 10.84
C ARG A 234 9.54 -9.26 11.95
N GLU A 235 9.64 -9.71 13.20
CA GLU A 235 9.92 -8.85 14.36
C GLU A 235 11.41 -8.53 14.55
N ARG A 236 12.29 -9.11 13.71
CA ARG A 236 13.72 -8.87 13.77
C ARG A 236 14.35 -8.87 12.40
N ARG A 237 15.46 -8.15 12.26
CA ARG A 237 16.32 -8.26 11.08
C ARG A 237 16.95 -9.65 11.04
N VAL A 238 16.86 -10.29 9.88
CA VAL A 238 17.44 -11.61 9.63
C VAL A 238 18.72 -11.46 8.82
N GLY A 239 19.84 -11.96 9.35
CA GLY A 239 21.15 -11.85 8.72
C GLY A 239 21.33 -12.77 7.50
N HIS A 240 22.24 -12.42 6.59
CA HIS A 240 22.48 -13.18 5.35
C HIS A 240 22.99 -14.60 5.63
N SER A 241 23.91 -14.73 6.58
CA SER A 241 24.45 -16.01 7.02
C SER A 241 23.36 -16.93 7.57
N GLU A 242 22.37 -16.36 8.27
CA GLU A 242 21.27 -17.10 8.85
C GLU A 242 20.31 -17.65 7.77
N ILE A 243 20.04 -16.85 6.75
CA ILE A 243 19.23 -17.28 5.59
C ILE A 243 19.95 -18.40 4.83
N LYS A 244 21.25 -18.26 4.60
CA LYS A 244 22.05 -19.29 3.91
C LYS A 244 22.09 -20.60 4.68
N GLU A 245 22.32 -20.52 5.99
CA GLU A 245 22.37 -21.70 6.86
C GLU A 245 21.01 -22.39 6.91
N LYS A 246 19.91 -21.63 7.06
CA LYS A 246 18.58 -22.22 7.23
C LYS A 246 18.01 -22.82 5.94
N LEU A 247 18.35 -22.23 4.80
CA LEU A 247 17.86 -22.65 3.48
C LEU A 247 18.85 -23.54 2.72
N GLY A 248 20.03 -23.84 3.30
CA GLY A 248 21.05 -24.67 2.68
C GLY A 248 21.62 -24.07 1.38
N LEU A 249 21.71 -22.74 1.31
CA LEU A 249 22.10 -22.03 0.08
C LEU A 249 23.62 -21.94 -0.04
N HIS A 250 24.19 -22.70 -0.99
CA HIS A 250 25.59 -22.61 -1.37
C HIS A 250 25.81 -21.53 -2.45
N MET A 251 25.51 -20.28 -2.14
CA MET A 251 25.71 -19.13 -3.04
C MET A 251 26.47 -17.98 -2.35
N THR A 252 27.15 -17.17 -3.16
CA THR A 252 27.89 -16.00 -2.68
C THR A 252 26.94 -14.88 -2.22
N ASP A 253 27.41 -13.94 -1.39
CA ASP A 253 26.56 -12.82 -0.93
C ASP A 253 25.98 -11.97 -2.08
N PRO A 254 26.72 -11.66 -3.17
CA PRO A 254 26.14 -10.96 -4.32
C PRO A 254 25.06 -11.76 -5.05
N GLU A 255 25.20 -13.09 -5.13
CA GLU A 255 24.18 -13.97 -5.70
C GLU A 255 22.96 -14.08 -4.80
N LEU A 256 23.16 -14.09 -3.48
CA LEU A 256 22.07 -14.03 -2.50
C LEU A 256 21.34 -12.69 -2.59
N GLU A 257 22.04 -11.56 -2.73
CA GLU A 257 21.41 -10.25 -2.92
C GLU A 257 20.59 -10.18 -4.22
N LYS A 258 21.14 -10.74 -5.30
CA LYS A 258 20.43 -10.86 -6.57
C LYS A 258 19.23 -11.80 -6.49
N ALA A 259 19.33 -12.89 -5.73
CA ALA A 259 18.24 -13.83 -5.50
C ALA A 259 17.18 -13.26 -4.55
N LYS A 260 17.58 -12.51 -3.53
CA LYS A 260 16.68 -11.79 -2.62
C LYS A 260 15.91 -10.69 -3.32
N GLY A 261 16.40 -10.11 -4.41
CA GLY A 261 15.72 -9.04 -5.14
C GLY A 261 15.31 -7.89 -4.22
N SER A 262 16.25 -7.11 -3.70
CA SER A 262 15.97 -5.97 -2.80
C SER A 262 15.16 -6.29 -1.53
N ILE A 263 14.85 -7.56 -1.21
CA ILE A 263 14.17 -7.98 0.02
C ILE A 263 15.10 -7.81 1.21
N SER A 264 15.15 -6.59 1.74
CA SER A 264 15.46 -6.30 3.13
C SER A 264 14.15 -6.12 3.89
N ILE A 265 13.90 -7.02 4.85
CA ILE A 265 12.85 -6.90 5.88
C ILE A 265 13.57 -6.48 7.17
#